data_AF-A0A8D9S5C3-F1
#
_entry.id   AF-A0A8D9S5C3-F1
#
_cell.length_a   1.000
_cell.length_b   1.000
_cell.length_c   1.000
_cell.angle_alpha   90.00
_cell.angle_beta   90.00
_cell.angle_gamma   90.00
#
_symmetry.space_group_name_H-M   'P 1'
#
loop_
_entity.id
_entity.type
_entity.pdbx_description
1 polymer ?
#
loop_
_entity_poly.entity_id
_entity_poly.type
_entity_poly.pdbx_seq_one_letter_code
_entity_poly.pdbx_strand_id
1 'polypeptide(L)'
;KDFSDQYSQNYPTNAGNFDNIHVTASQVNLSGWHASTQAGNKPYEWLIVLDNNGQELYRQEITDKGLGRNDVQNVYPYIEGANKSGFQVTMNIPTKMQGHLVRFVHRLTDDKDGNGNFIDLSSNPVLVNLEYNLNANGINRYILNNHINHATITVNHVIPSDTTDVYSETEDGKPNMVVVHETANPNDSIWGEINYEKAHYNNAFVHAFVDGDQIIEISPTDHEAWGAAYPANGRAVQFEQVEVYGANNFARELVNAAYYTAYKMNEYGMVPSLAQVNGTGTLWSHHNVTQYIANGKTDHTDPDGYWANRASRYFGTSYTMKDFFELVKYEYSHL
;
A
#
# COMPACT_ATOMS: atom_id res chain seq x y z
N LYS A 1 35.56 -3.18 26.74
CA LYS A 1 35.77 -3.97 25.52
C LYS A 1 34.40 -4.45 25.09
N ASP A 2 33.80 -3.75 24.14
CA ASP A 2 32.61 -4.21 23.45
C ASP A 2 33.02 -5.36 22.53
N PHE A 3 32.43 -6.53 22.72
CA PHE A 3 32.57 -7.66 21.81
C PHE A 3 31.23 -7.83 21.10
N SER A 4 30.98 -6.99 20.10
CA SER A 4 29.98 -7.33 19.08
C SER A 4 30.59 -8.41 18.18
N ASP A 5 30.04 -9.62 18.26
CA ASP A 5 30.44 -10.81 17.52
C ASP A 5 29.79 -10.91 16.12
N GLN A 6 29.36 -9.78 15.55
CA GLN A 6 28.68 -9.76 14.24
C GLN A 6 29.61 -10.06 13.05
N TYR A 7 30.92 -10.15 13.28
CA TYR A 7 31.93 -10.40 12.24
C TYR A 7 32.62 -11.77 12.37
N SER A 8 32.20 -12.65 13.30
CA SER A 8 32.77 -13.99 13.35
C SER A 8 32.09 -14.96 12.38
N GLN A 9 32.87 -15.91 11.89
CA GLN A 9 32.41 -17.06 11.11
C GLN A 9 31.52 -18.02 11.94
N ASN A 10 31.26 -17.73 13.22
CA ASN A 10 30.64 -18.67 14.15
C ASN A 10 29.11 -18.72 14.03
N TYR A 11 28.50 -17.74 13.34
CA TYR A 11 27.05 -17.70 13.13
C TYR A 11 26.68 -17.77 11.65
N PRO A 12 25.70 -18.60 11.28
CA PRO A 12 25.11 -18.58 9.95
C PRO A 12 24.72 -17.16 9.54
N THR A 13 25.29 -16.68 8.43
CA THR A 13 24.89 -15.40 7.85
C THR A 13 24.15 -15.69 6.55
N ASN A 14 22.98 -15.08 6.41
CA ASN A 14 22.20 -15.05 5.18
C ASN A 14 21.89 -13.59 4.87
N ALA A 15 22.48 -13.05 3.80
CA ALA A 15 22.36 -11.65 3.43
C ALA A 15 22.05 -11.53 1.94
N GLY A 16 21.23 -10.55 1.59
CA GLY A 16 20.89 -10.31 0.19
C GLY A 16 19.98 -9.13 0.00
N ASN A 17 19.82 -8.72 -1.25
CA ASN A 17 18.90 -7.69 -1.67
C ASN A 17 18.37 -7.98 -3.08
N PHE A 18 17.11 -7.62 -3.34
CA PHE A 18 16.61 -7.44 -4.70
C PHE A 18 16.88 -5.98 -5.10
N ASP A 19 17.89 -5.76 -5.94
CA ASP A 19 18.29 -4.41 -6.35
C ASP A 19 17.28 -3.79 -7.34
N ASN A 20 16.62 -4.63 -8.14
CA ASN A 20 15.56 -4.20 -9.05
C ASN A 20 14.46 -5.25 -9.14
N ILE A 21 13.22 -4.80 -9.04
CA ILE A 21 12.03 -5.59 -9.38
C ILE A 21 11.17 -4.72 -10.30
N HIS A 22 11.22 -5.00 -11.60
CA HIS A 22 10.49 -4.23 -12.60
C HIS A 22 9.39 -5.07 -13.23
N VAL A 23 8.15 -4.80 -12.84
CA VAL A 23 6.94 -5.41 -13.39
C VAL A 23 6.48 -4.63 -14.61
N THR A 24 6.26 -5.34 -15.71
CA THR A 24 5.62 -4.82 -16.93
C THR A 24 4.27 -5.54 -17.12
N ALA A 25 3.51 -5.17 -18.16
CA ALA A 25 2.23 -5.80 -18.46
C ALA A 25 2.32 -7.34 -18.67
N SER A 26 3.47 -7.87 -19.08
CA SER A 26 3.63 -9.30 -19.41
C SER A 26 4.83 -9.99 -18.76
N GLN A 27 5.78 -9.23 -18.22
CA GLN A 27 7.05 -9.76 -17.68
C GLN A 27 7.47 -9.08 -16.39
N VAL A 28 8.22 -9.81 -15.56
CA VAL A 28 8.95 -9.23 -14.42
C VAL A 28 10.45 -9.40 -14.68
N ASN A 29 11.20 -8.31 -14.57
CA ASN A 29 12.66 -8.29 -14.61
C ASN A 29 13.20 -8.09 -13.20
N LEU A 30 13.99 -9.04 -12.72
CA LEU A 30 14.53 -9.08 -11.37
C LEU A 30 16.05 -9.09 -11.43
N SER A 31 16.70 -8.35 -10.55
CA SER A 31 18.13 -8.50 -10.29
C SER A 31 18.45 -8.22 -8.83
N GLY A 32 19.56 -8.76 -8.35
CA GLY A 32 19.93 -8.61 -6.96
C GLY A 32 21.22 -9.33 -6.61
N TRP A 33 21.39 -9.56 -5.32
CA TRP A 33 22.45 -10.40 -4.79
C TRP A 33 21.97 -11.20 -3.57
N HIS A 34 22.50 -12.41 -3.41
CA HIS A 34 22.20 -13.27 -2.26
C HIS A 34 23.47 -14.05 -1.88
N ALA A 35 24.04 -13.75 -0.71
CA ALA A 35 25.26 -14.34 -0.18
C ALA A 35 25.00 -14.98 1.19
N SER A 36 25.43 -16.24 1.36
CA SER A 36 25.30 -16.94 2.64
C SER A 36 26.51 -17.81 2.94
N THR A 37 26.91 -17.88 4.21
CA THR A 37 27.94 -18.82 4.67
C THR A 37 27.54 -20.29 4.54
N GLN A 38 26.27 -20.57 4.25
CA GLN A 38 25.72 -21.91 4.05
C GLN A 38 25.55 -22.29 2.56
N ALA A 39 25.96 -21.43 1.63
CA ALA A 39 25.76 -21.63 0.19
C ALA A 39 26.75 -22.62 -0.46
N GLY A 40 27.84 -23.01 0.22
CA GLY A 40 28.96 -23.75 -0.39
C GLY A 40 28.60 -25.07 -1.11
N ASN A 41 27.52 -25.74 -0.69
CA ASN A 41 27.04 -26.99 -1.32
C ASN A 41 25.72 -26.82 -2.09
N LYS A 42 25.38 -25.59 -2.48
CA LYS A 42 24.08 -25.25 -3.08
C LYS A 42 24.26 -24.66 -4.48
N PRO A 43 24.56 -25.48 -5.50
CA PRO A 43 24.89 -24.99 -6.84
C PRO A 43 23.67 -24.49 -7.63
N TYR A 44 22.44 -24.77 -7.20
CA TYR A 44 21.22 -24.38 -7.90
C TYR A 44 20.62 -23.11 -7.31
N GLU A 45 20.12 -22.25 -8.19
CA GLU A 45 19.47 -20.99 -7.83
C GLU A 45 18.08 -20.96 -8.46
N TRP A 46 17.07 -20.61 -7.69
CA TRP A 46 15.68 -20.63 -8.12
C TRP A 46 14.98 -19.33 -7.78
N LEU A 47 14.22 -18.82 -8.73
CA LEU A 47 13.17 -17.86 -8.46
C LEU A 47 11.91 -18.63 -8.11
N ILE A 48 11.35 -18.37 -6.94
CA ILE A 48 10.03 -18.85 -6.53
C ILE A 48 9.13 -17.63 -6.32
N VAL A 49 7.88 -17.72 -6.74
CA VAL A 49 6.87 -16.69 -6.52
C VAL A 49 5.80 -17.26 -5.62
N LEU A 50 5.58 -16.61 -4.48
CA LEU A 50 4.56 -16.96 -3.52
C LEU A 50 3.42 -15.93 -3.57
N ASP A 51 2.19 -16.38 -3.37
CA ASP A 51 1.08 -15.48 -3.06
C ASP A 51 1.19 -14.94 -1.62
N ASN A 52 0.23 -14.12 -1.22
CA ASN A 52 0.23 -13.54 0.12
C ASN A 52 0.02 -14.57 1.26
N ASN A 53 -0.47 -15.77 0.94
CA ASN A 53 -0.69 -16.87 1.89
C ASN A 53 0.49 -17.85 1.92
N GLY A 54 1.55 -17.60 1.15
CA GLY A 54 2.71 -18.49 1.02
C GLY A 54 2.50 -19.66 0.05
N GLN A 55 1.41 -19.69 -0.71
CA GLN A 55 1.20 -20.66 -1.78
C GLN A 55 2.10 -20.33 -2.97
N GLU A 56 2.80 -21.33 -3.48
CA GLU A 56 3.61 -21.16 -4.68
C GLU A 56 2.76 -20.96 -5.94
N LEU A 57 2.96 -19.82 -6.58
CA LEU A 57 2.36 -19.47 -7.86
C LEU A 57 3.30 -19.79 -9.02
N TYR A 58 4.61 -19.70 -8.87
CA TYR A 58 5.52 -19.90 -9.99
C TYR A 58 6.90 -20.29 -9.50
N ARG A 59 7.65 -21.01 -10.34
CA ARG A 59 9.07 -21.20 -10.15
C ARG A 59 9.82 -21.27 -11.47
N GLN A 60 11.07 -20.81 -11.46
CA GLN A 60 11.99 -20.89 -12.59
C GLN A 60 13.43 -20.99 -12.07
N GLU A 61 14.26 -21.83 -12.69
CA GLU A 61 15.69 -21.87 -12.40
C GLU A 61 16.36 -20.57 -12.87
N ILE A 62 17.25 -20.02 -12.06
CA ILE A 62 18.06 -18.85 -12.40
C ILE A 62 19.37 -19.33 -12.99
N THR A 63 19.55 -19.09 -14.29
CA THR A 63 20.77 -19.44 -15.03
C THR A 63 21.77 -18.29 -15.08
N ASP A 64 21.29 -17.04 -15.05
CA ASP A 64 22.13 -15.83 -15.07
C ASP A 64 22.56 -15.46 -13.64
N LYS A 65 23.40 -16.34 -13.07
CA LYS A 65 23.93 -16.27 -11.71
C LYS A 65 25.44 -16.07 -11.68
N GLY A 66 26.02 -15.86 -10.50
CA GLY A 66 27.46 -15.69 -10.36
C GLY A 66 27.95 -14.31 -10.78
N LEU A 67 27.05 -13.32 -10.87
CA LEU A 67 27.37 -11.98 -11.36
C LEU A 67 28.23 -11.23 -10.33
N GLY A 68 29.17 -10.44 -10.84
CA GLY A 68 30.20 -9.78 -10.04
C GLY A 68 29.65 -8.72 -9.09
N ARG A 69 29.89 -8.88 -7.79
CA ARG A 69 29.47 -7.99 -6.70
C ARG A 69 30.59 -7.69 -5.70
N ASN A 70 31.62 -6.99 -6.18
CA ASN A 70 32.76 -6.59 -5.35
C ASN A 70 32.35 -5.65 -4.19
N ASP A 71 31.31 -4.86 -4.38
CA ASP A 71 30.67 -4.06 -3.34
C ASP A 71 30.16 -4.94 -2.18
N VAL A 72 29.47 -6.04 -2.49
CA VAL A 72 29.00 -7.01 -1.50
C VAL A 72 30.18 -7.70 -0.80
N GLN A 73 31.22 -8.11 -1.54
CA GLN A 73 32.42 -8.71 -0.96
C GLN A 73 33.15 -7.76 0.00
N ASN A 74 33.15 -6.45 -0.27
CA ASN A 74 33.79 -5.47 0.61
C ASN A 74 33.04 -5.32 1.94
N VAL A 75 31.71 -5.45 1.93
CA VAL A 75 30.85 -5.39 3.14
C VAL A 75 30.87 -6.74 3.88
N TYR A 76 30.86 -7.85 3.14
CA TYR A 76 30.80 -9.21 3.67
C TYR A 76 32.04 -10.04 3.26
N PRO A 77 33.26 -9.62 3.64
CA PRO A 77 34.49 -10.27 3.19
C PRO A 77 34.64 -11.71 3.71
N TYR A 78 33.91 -12.05 4.76
CA TYR A 78 33.93 -13.35 5.43
C TYR A 78 32.96 -14.38 4.80
N ILE A 79 32.08 -13.96 3.89
CA ILE A 79 31.23 -14.88 3.13
C ILE A 79 31.98 -15.30 1.88
N GLU A 80 32.29 -16.59 1.77
CA GLU A 80 32.95 -17.15 0.59
C GLU A 80 32.07 -16.96 -0.66
N GLY A 81 32.66 -16.42 -1.73
CA GLY A 81 31.94 -16.19 -2.98
C GLY A 81 31.00 -14.99 -2.98
N ALA A 82 31.02 -14.11 -1.97
CA ALA A 82 30.22 -12.88 -1.94
C ALA A 82 30.46 -12.00 -3.18
N ASN A 83 31.64 -12.02 -3.78
CA ASN A 83 31.92 -11.31 -5.03
C ASN A 83 31.20 -11.89 -6.26
N LYS A 84 30.56 -13.05 -6.14
CA LYS A 84 29.77 -13.72 -7.20
C LYS A 84 28.31 -13.92 -6.78
N SER A 85 27.83 -13.20 -5.77
CA SER A 85 26.48 -13.39 -5.24
C SER A 85 25.38 -12.78 -6.12
N GLY A 86 25.73 -12.10 -7.22
CA GLY A 86 24.76 -11.41 -8.05
C GLY A 86 23.97 -12.36 -8.96
N PHE A 87 22.70 -12.03 -9.17
CA PHE A 87 21.80 -12.76 -10.05
C PHE A 87 20.93 -11.80 -10.88
N GLN A 88 20.44 -12.28 -12.03
CA GLN A 88 19.33 -11.67 -12.76
C GLN A 88 18.37 -12.75 -13.26
N VAL A 89 17.10 -12.40 -13.40
CA VAL A 89 16.10 -13.29 -14.01
C VAL A 89 14.98 -12.48 -14.63
N THR A 90 14.52 -12.92 -15.81
CA THR A 90 13.30 -12.43 -16.44
C THR A 90 12.29 -13.57 -16.47
N MET A 91 11.06 -13.28 -16.08
CA MET A 91 9.94 -14.24 -16.15
C MET A 91 8.74 -13.63 -16.84
N ASN A 92 7.96 -14.45 -17.54
CA ASN A 92 6.62 -14.07 -17.99
C ASN A 92 5.64 -14.15 -16.82
N ILE A 93 4.67 -13.25 -16.77
CA ILE A 93 3.66 -13.19 -15.72
C ILE A 93 2.53 -14.19 -16.04
N PRO A 94 2.36 -15.27 -15.24
CA PRO A 94 1.21 -16.16 -15.36
C PRO A 94 -0.08 -15.43 -14.97
N THR A 95 -1.22 -15.80 -15.56
CA THR A 95 -2.53 -15.19 -15.28
C THR A 95 -2.88 -15.18 -13.78
N LYS A 96 -2.49 -16.22 -13.03
CA LYS A 96 -2.72 -16.32 -11.58
C LYS A 96 -1.93 -15.32 -10.72
N MET A 97 -0.97 -14.61 -11.31
CA MET A 97 -0.26 -13.50 -10.64
C MET A 97 -0.89 -12.14 -10.97
N GLN A 98 -1.66 -12.02 -12.06
CA GLN A 98 -2.29 -10.75 -12.45
C GLN A 98 -3.26 -10.28 -11.36
N GLY A 99 -3.14 -9.03 -10.93
CA GLY A 99 -3.93 -8.44 -9.85
C GLY A 99 -3.60 -8.96 -8.45
N HIS A 100 -2.55 -9.76 -8.26
CA HIS A 100 -2.20 -10.35 -6.97
C HIS A 100 -0.92 -9.75 -6.39
N LEU A 101 -0.91 -9.63 -5.07
CA LEU A 101 0.30 -9.37 -4.31
C LEU A 101 1.13 -10.65 -4.22
N VAL A 102 2.39 -10.58 -4.62
CA VAL A 102 3.30 -11.71 -4.60
C VAL A 102 4.60 -11.38 -3.86
N ARG A 103 5.30 -12.39 -3.37
CA ARG A 103 6.69 -12.26 -2.92
C ARG A 103 7.59 -13.07 -3.84
N PHE A 104 8.67 -12.44 -4.30
CA PHE A 104 9.72 -13.12 -5.04
C PHE A 104 10.72 -13.68 -4.04
N VAL A 105 11.10 -14.94 -4.21
CA VAL A 105 12.04 -15.65 -3.36
C VAL A 105 13.21 -16.09 -4.23
N HIS A 106 14.41 -15.63 -3.89
CA HIS A 106 15.65 -16.16 -4.42
C HIS A 106 16.13 -17.29 -3.52
N ARG A 107 16.11 -18.50 -4.04
CA ARG A 107 16.47 -19.72 -3.33
C ARG A 107 17.81 -20.27 -3.79
N LEU A 108 18.75 -20.44 -2.87
CA LEU A 108 19.96 -21.26 -3.07
C LEU A 108 19.68 -22.68 -2.58
N THR A 109 20.00 -23.72 -3.35
CA THR A 109 19.66 -25.11 -2.98
C THR A 109 20.63 -26.15 -3.54
N ASP A 110 20.71 -27.31 -2.88
CA ASP A 110 21.50 -28.48 -3.28
C ASP A 110 20.78 -29.41 -4.27
N ASP A 111 19.48 -29.16 -4.49
CA ASP A 111 18.63 -29.97 -5.35
C ASP A 111 18.37 -29.30 -6.70
N LYS A 112 18.57 -30.06 -7.77
CA LYS A 112 18.33 -29.63 -9.15
C LYS A 112 16.89 -29.18 -9.39
N ASP A 113 15.91 -29.71 -8.62
CA ASP A 113 14.49 -29.42 -8.80
C ASP A 113 13.98 -28.35 -7.80
N GLY A 114 14.87 -27.81 -6.97
CA GLY A 114 14.57 -26.70 -6.06
C GLY A 114 14.03 -27.06 -4.68
N ASN A 115 13.92 -28.36 -4.34
CA ASN A 115 13.15 -28.85 -3.17
C ASN A 115 14.00 -29.45 -2.04
N GLY A 116 15.32 -29.49 -2.19
CA GLY A 116 16.27 -30.03 -1.22
C GLY A 116 16.52 -29.14 -0.02
N ASN A 117 17.75 -29.13 0.48
CA ASN A 117 18.17 -28.22 1.53
C ASN A 117 18.42 -26.84 0.92
N PHE A 118 17.71 -25.81 1.39
CA PHE A 118 17.72 -24.49 0.78
C PHE A 118 17.96 -23.33 1.75
N ILE A 119 18.29 -22.17 1.18
CA ILE A 119 18.37 -20.86 1.85
C ILE A 119 17.60 -19.87 0.98
N ASP A 120 16.69 -19.13 1.60
CA ASP A 120 15.80 -18.20 0.91
C ASP A 120 16.12 -16.75 1.26
N LEU A 121 15.97 -15.89 0.26
CA LEU A 121 15.90 -14.43 0.38
C LEU A 121 14.58 -14.00 -0.24
N SER A 122 13.73 -13.30 0.51
CA SER A 122 12.43 -12.83 0.05
C SER A 122 12.45 -11.34 -0.25
N SER A 123 11.75 -10.92 -1.29
CA SER A 123 11.44 -9.52 -1.56
C SER A 123 10.38 -9.01 -0.57
N ASN A 124 10.24 -7.68 -0.52
CA ASN A 124 8.98 -7.08 -0.07
C ASN A 124 7.82 -7.54 -0.99
N PRO A 125 6.57 -7.46 -0.54
CA PRO A 125 5.42 -7.76 -1.39
C PRO A 125 5.41 -6.86 -2.63
N VAL A 126 5.11 -7.44 -3.80
CA VAL A 126 5.04 -6.76 -5.09
C VAL A 126 3.67 -7.01 -5.70
N LEU A 127 2.95 -5.94 -6.02
CA LEU A 127 1.67 -6.04 -6.70
C LEU A 127 1.90 -6.19 -8.20
N VAL A 128 1.36 -7.27 -8.79
CA VAL A 128 1.57 -7.56 -10.20
C VAL A 128 0.34 -7.14 -10.99
N ASN A 129 0.50 -6.14 -11.87
CA ASN A 129 -0.52 -5.61 -12.80
C ASN A 129 -1.90 -5.51 -12.15
N LEU A 130 -2.06 -4.56 -11.25
CA LEU A 130 -3.35 -4.29 -10.63
C LEU A 130 -4.37 -3.89 -11.70
N GLU A 131 -5.32 -4.77 -11.99
CA GLU A 131 -6.36 -4.49 -12.99
C GLU A 131 -7.35 -3.47 -12.44
N TYR A 132 -7.67 -2.47 -13.25
CA TYR A 132 -8.72 -1.49 -12.97
C TYR A 132 -9.58 -1.24 -14.21
N ASN A 133 -10.83 -0.84 -13.99
CA ASN A 133 -11.79 -0.54 -15.03
C ASN A 133 -12.46 0.82 -14.79
N LEU A 134 -11.72 1.90 -15.06
CA LEU A 134 -12.26 3.26 -14.99
C LEU A 134 -13.44 3.48 -15.95
N ASN A 135 -13.54 2.70 -17.03
CA ASN A 135 -14.64 2.81 -17.99
C ASN A 135 -15.98 2.26 -17.45
N ALA A 136 -15.98 1.52 -16.34
CA ALA A 136 -17.21 0.98 -15.73
C ALA A 136 -18.14 2.10 -15.22
N ASN A 137 -17.58 3.23 -14.77
CA ASN A 137 -18.32 4.35 -14.23
C ASN A 137 -18.20 5.61 -15.12
N GLY A 138 -19.29 6.37 -15.26
CA GLY A 138 -19.30 7.59 -16.09
C GLY A 138 -18.37 8.70 -15.57
N ILE A 139 -18.18 8.80 -14.25
CA ILE A 139 -17.33 9.81 -13.62
C ILE A 139 -15.85 9.45 -13.77
N ASN A 140 -15.48 8.20 -13.49
CA ASN A 140 -14.11 7.72 -13.72
C ASN A 140 -13.70 7.83 -15.19
N ARG A 141 -14.62 7.56 -16.12
CA ARG A 141 -14.40 7.79 -17.55
C ARG A 141 -14.23 9.28 -17.86
N TYR A 142 -15.01 10.15 -17.23
CA TYR A 142 -14.86 11.60 -17.37
C TYR A 142 -13.48 12.07 -16.87
N ILE A 143 -13.03 11.58 -15.71
CA ILE A 143 -11.68 11.85 -15.16
C ILE A 143 -10.61 11.47 -16.18
N LEU A 144 -10.66 10.23 -16.70
CA LEU A 144 -9.70 9.72 -17.67
C LEU A 144 -9.68 10.55 -18.97
N ASN A 145 -10.86 10.83 -19.54
CA ASN A 145 -10.99 11.54 -20.81
C ASN A 145 -10.58 13.02 -20.72
N ASN A 146 -10.66 13.62 -19.54
CA ASN A 146 -10.29 15.02 -19.33
C ASN A 146 -8.89 15.17 -18.71
N HIS A 147 -8.14 14.07 -18.54
CA HIS A 147 -6.81 14.06 -17.94
C HIS A 147 -6.76 14.82 -16.60
N ILE A 148 -7.76 14.58 -15.76
CA ILE A 148 -7.83 15.19 -14.43
C ILE A 148 -6.77 14.53 -13.55
N ASN A 149 -5.84 15.32 -13.03
CA ASN A 149 -4.76 14.88 -12.15
C ASN A 149 -4.99 15.33 -10.71
N HIS A 150 -4.37 14.63 -9.77
CA HIS A 150 -4.41 14.94 -8.35
C HIS A 150 -3.59 16.20 -8.01
N ALA A 151 -3.95 16.84 -6.89
CA ALA A 151 -3.15 17.87 -6.25
C ALA A 151 -1.94 17.26 -5.52
N THR A 152 -0.98 18.11 -5.15
CA THR A 152 0.13 17.69 -4.27
C THR A 152 -0.35 17.61 -2.81
N ILE A 153 0.07 16.57 -2.10
CA ILE A 153 -0.15 16.47 -0.65
C ILE A 153 0.66 17.56 0.05
N THR A 154 -0.03 18.43 0.78
CA THR A 154 0.60 19.45 1.63
C THR A 154 0.49 19.03 3.08
N VAL A 155 1.62 19.01 3.81
CA VAL A 155 1.64 18.73 5.23
C VAL A 155 1.51 20.04 6.01
N ASN A 156 0.50 20.14 6.86
CA ASN A 156 0.24 21.25 7.76
C ASN A 156 -0.35 20.72 9.07
N HIS A 157 0.49 20.05 9.86
CA HIS A 157 0.07 19.47 11.14
C HIS A 157 -0.41 20.56 12.10
N VAL A 158 -1.71 20.63 12.33
CA VAL A 158 -2.36 21.58 13.24
C VAL A 158 -2.86 20.92 14.52
N ILE A 159 -2.91 19.59 14.53
CA ILE A 159 -3.19 18.77 15.72
C ILE A 159 -1.87 18.47 16.44
N PRO A 160 -1.78 18.60 17.78
CA PRO A 160 -0.58 18.23 18.53
C PRO A 160 -0.19 16.77 18.28
N SER A 161 1.08 16.51 18.01
CA SER A 161 1.57 15.16 17.63
C SER A 161 1.50 14.13 18.77
N ASP A 162 1.29 14.57 20.01
CA ASP A 162 1.15 13.75 21.21
C ASP A 162 -0.31 13.55 21.63
N THR A 163 -1.26 13.85 20.73
CA THR A 163 -2.71 13.68 21.00
C THR A 163 -3.10 12.21 21.12
N THR A 164 -2.50 11.34 20.30
CA THR A 164 -2.80 9.91 20.22
C THR A 164 -1.50 9.09 20.24
N ASP A 165 -1.64 7.81 20.59
CA ASP A 165 -0.58 6.82 20.48
C ASP A 165 -0.59 6.19 19.08
N VAL A 166 0.38 5.29 18.83
CA VAL A 166 0.40 4.41 17.66
C VAL A 166 -0.82 3.48 17.62
N TYR A 167 -1.07 2.89 16.45
CA TYR A 167 -2.27 2.08 16.14
C TYR A 167 -2.46 0.85 17.04
N SER A 168 -3.36 0.95 18.01
CA SER A 168 -3.58 -0.02 19.10
C SER A 168 -4.22 -1.33 18.67
N GLU A 169 -4.84 -1.37 17.50
CA GLU A 169 -5.56 -2.54 16.96
C GLU A 169 -4.76 -3.24 15.85
N THR A 170 -3.44 -3.00 15.82
CA THR A 170 -2.48 -3.62 14.90
C THR A 170 -1.24 -4.11 15.66
N GLU A 171 -0.70 -5.26 15.28
CA GLU A 171 0.42 -5.88 16.02
C GLU A 171 1.74 -5.10 15.88
N ASP A 172 1.92 -4.41 14.75
CA ASP A 172 3.13 -3.63 14.42
C ASP A 172 2.98 -2.13 14.70
N GLY A 173 1.83 -1.69 15.23
CA GLY A 173 1.56 -0.30 15.54
C GLY A 173 1.43 0.59 14.31
N LYS A 174 1.08 0.04 13.14
CA LYS A 174 0.93 0.76 11.88
C LYS A 174 -0.49 0.65 11.33
N PRO A 175 -0.97 1.61 10.53
CA PRO A 175 -2.30 1.52 9.96
C PRO A 175 -2.38 0.35 8.97
N ASN A 176 -3.51 -0.34 8.97
CA ASN A 176 -3.81 -1.41 8.01
C ASN A 176 -5.06 -1.13 7.15
N MET A 177 -5.62 0.07 7.25
CA MET A 177 -6.73 0.54 6.43
C MET A 177 -6.73 2.06 6.26
N VAL A 178 -7.47 2.53 5.25
CA VAL A 178 -7.82 3.93 5.03
C VAL A 178 -9.35 4.06 5.07
N VAL A 179 -9.87 5.01 5.85
CA VAL A 179 -11.30 5.33 5.92
C VAL A 179 -11.57 6.65 5.19
N VAL A 180 -12.51 6.57 4.26
CA VAL A 180 -13.06 7.69 3.50
C VAL A 180 -14.27 8.24 4.24
N HIS A 181 -14.19 9.53 4.56
CA HIS A 181 -15.28 10.28 5.18
C HIS A 181 -15.80 11.39 4.27
N GLU A 182 -16.83 12.07 4.74
CA GLU A 182 -17.33 13.33 4.20
C GLU A 182 -17.86 14.22 5.34
N THR A 183 -17.65 15.54 5.23
CA THR A 183 -17.83 16.47 6.37
C THR A 183 -19.28 16.70 6.80
N ALA A 184 -20.25 16.29 5.99
CA ALA A 184 -21.69 16.53 6.10
C ALA A 184 -22.05 18.01 6.25
N ASN A 185 -21.20 18.90 5.73
CA ASN A 185 -21.31 20.35 5.88
C ASN A 185 -21.29 21.04 4.51
N PRO A 186 -22.46 21.22 3.87
CA PRO A 186 -22.55 21.70 2.49
C PRO A 186 -22.08 23.15 2.29
N ASN A 187 -21.82 23.93 3.34
CA ASN A 187 -21.55 25.38 3.22
C ASN A 187 -20.18 25.80 3.73
N ASP A 188 -19.26 24.86 3.96
CA ASP A 188 -17.93 25.18 4.45
C ASP A 188 -16.83 24.92 3.41
N SER A 189 -15.67 25.48 3.69
CA SER A 189 -14.43 25.31 2.92
C SER A 189 -13.48 24.39 3.68
N ILE A 190 -12.49 23.84 2.96
CA ILE A 190 -11.44 23.03 3.59
C ILE A 190 -10.77 23.73 4.78
N TRP A 191 -10.53 25.05 4.70
CA TRP A 191 -9.95 25.79 5.81
C TRP A 191 -10.93 26.05 6.95
N GLY A 192 -12.22 26.15 6.69
CA GLY A 192 -13.21 26.25 7.76
C GLY A 192 -13.27 24.97 8.58
N GLU A 193 -13.32 23.83 7.90
CA GLU A 193 -13.29 22.49 8.51
C GLU A 193 -12.00 22.27 9.32
N ILE A 194 -10.83 22.52 8.71
CA ILE A 194 -9.53 22.40 9.40
C ILE A 194 -9.45 23.30 10.63
N ASN A 195 -9.94 24.55 10.55
CA ASN A 195 -9.92 25.47 11.69
C ASN A 195 -10.90 25.04 12.79
N TYR A 196 -12.06 24.51 12.41
CA TYR A 196 -13.03 23.97 13.35
C TYR A 196 -12.45 22.75 14.07
N GLU A 197 -11.87 21.80 13.34
CA GLU A 197 -11.27 20.60 13.90
C GLU A 197 -10.08 20.93 14.80
N LYS A 198 -9.19 21.84 14.38
CA LYS A 198 -8.11 22.36 15.22
C LYS A 198 -8.60 22.91 16.57
N ALA A 199 -9.79 23.52 16.60
CA ALA A 199 -10.37 24.04 17.84
C ALA A 199 -11.07 22.96 18.69
N HIS A 200 -11.43 21.82 18.10
CA HIS A 200 -12.26 20.78 18.72
C HIS A 200 -11.65 19.37 18.67
N TYR A 201 -10.35 19.25 18.39
CA TYR A 201 -9.67 17.96 18.17
C TYR A 201 -9.81 16.97 19.34
N ASN A 202 -10.00 17.46 20.56
CA ASN A 202 -10.27 16.64 21.74
C ASN A 202 -11.61 15.87 21.66
N ASN A 203 -12.49 16.21 20.71
CA ASN A 203 -13.74 15.49 20.45
C ASN A 203 -13.59 14.51 19.28
N ALA A 204 -13.04 14.98 18.16
CA ALA A 204 -12.79 14.21 16.95
C ALA A 204 -11.75 14.94 16.08
N PHE A 205 -10.94 14.17 15.36
CA PHE A 205 -10.07 14.69 14.31
C PHE A 205 -9.74 13.57 13.31
N VAL A 206 -9.31 13.95 12.11
CA VAL A 206 -8.82 13.09 11.03
C VAL A 206 -7.39 13.45 10.64
N HIS A 207 -6.80 12.67 9.75
CA HIS A 207 -5.43 12.89 9.30
C HIS A 207 -5.33 13.93 8.20
N ALA A 208 -6.34 14.01 7.32
CA ALA A 208 -6.30 14.92 6.18
C ALA A 208 -7.68 15.38 5.76
N PHE A 209 -7.69 16.48 5.04
CA PHE A 209 -8.85 16.96 4.28
C PHE A 209 -8.51 17.01 2.79
N VAL A 210 -9.51 16.71 1.96
CA VAL A 210 -9.44 16.84 0.52
C VAL A 210 -10.62 17.67 0.01
N ASP A 211 -10.36 18.52 -0.97
CA ASP A 211 -11.39 19.15 -1.79
C ASP A 211 -11.03 19.05 -3.27
N GLY A 212 -11.70 19.81 -4.13
CA GLY A 212 -11.41 19.80 -5.56
C GLY A 212 -10.00 20.29 -5.92
N ASP A 213 -9.33 21.05 -5.06
CA ASP A 213 -8.08 21.77 -5.34
C ASP A 213 -6.89 21.31 -4.48
N GLN A 214 -7.15 20.77 -3.30
CA GLN A 214 -6.16 20.61 -2.25
C GLN A 214 -6.25 19.22 -1.61
N ILE A 215 -5.08 18.75 -1.15
CA ILE A 215 -4.94 17.64 -0.21
C ILE A 215 -4.08 18.17 0.94
N ILE A 216 -4.63 18.24 2.14
CA ILE A 216 -3.95 18.82 3.31
C ILE A 216 -3.92 17.80 4.43
N GLU A 217 -2.74 17.29 4.76
CA GLU A 217 -2.52 16.44 5.92
C GLU A 217 -2.35 17.31 7.18
N ILE A 218 -3.23 17.16 8.15
CA ILE A 218 -3.38 18.01 9.34
C ILE A 218 -2.97 17.35 10.64
N SER A 219 -2.74 16.04 10.65
CA SER A 219 -2.12 15.31 11.74
C SER A 219 -1.20 14.21 11.20
N PRO A 220 -0.16 13.81 11.96
CA PRO A 220 0.73 12.72 11.55
C PRO A 220 -0.03 11.39 11.35
N THR A 221 0.30 10.63 10.29
CA THR A 221 -0.33 9.33 10.00
C THR A 221 0.33 8.14 10.68
N ASP A 222 1.40 8.34 11.45
CA ASP A 222 2.05 7.33 12.28
C ASP A 222 1.40 7.13 13.66
N HIS A 223 0.32 7.87 13.94
CA HIS A 223 -0.51 7.77 15.14
C HIS A 223 -1.99 7.67 14.76
N GLU A 224 -2.84 7.31 15.72
CA GLU A 224 -4.29 7.20 15.48
C GLU A 224 -4.97 8.56 15.27
N ALA A 225 -6.18 8.53 14.72
CA ALA A 225 -7.13 9.65 14.73
C ALA A 225 -8.50 9.22 15.25
N TRP A 226 -9.32 10.17 15.70
CA TRP A 226 -10.60 9.92 16.38
C TRP A 226 -11.84 10.26 15.54
N GLY A 227 -11.87 9.86 14.26
CA GLY A 227 -12.98 10.14 13.34
C GLY A 227 -13.92 8.97 13.04
N ALA A 228 -13.57 7.72 13.36
CA ALA A 228 -14.27 6.52 12.87
C ALA A 228 -14.74 5.51 13.95
N ALA A 229 -14.56 5.84 15.23
CA ALA A 229 -14.75 4.96 16.39
C ALA A 229 -13.85 3.70 16.40
N TYR A 230 -13.70 3.05 17.56
CA TYR A 230 -12.96 1.77 17.64
C TYR A 230 -13.80 0.60 17.13
N PRO A 231 -13.21 -0.36 16.40
CA PRO A 231 -11.76 -0.57 16.25
C PRO A 231 -11.12 0.18 15.07
N ALA A 232 -11.87 0.99 14.29
CA ALA A 232 -11.29 1.68 13.13
C ALA A 232 -10.26 2.75 13.53
N ASN A 233 -10.49 3.52 14.59
CA ASN A 233 -9.52 4.51 15.10
C ASN A 233 -8.13 3.90 15.33
N GLY A 234 -8.08 2.69 15.90
CA GLY A 234 -6.84 1.97 16.15
C GLY A 234 -6.21 1.27 14.95
N ARG A 235 -6.74 1.49 13.73
CA ARG A 235 -6.30 0.81 12.49
C ARG A 235 -6.12 1.75 11.30
N ALA A 236 -6.79 2.89 11.29
CA ALA A 236 -7.08 3.64 10.07
C ALA A 236 -6.34 4.96 9.96
N VAL A 237 -5.70 5.18 8.80
CA VAL A 237 -5.58 6.54 8.28
C VAL A 237 -6.98 7.01 7.87
N GLN A 238 -7.32 8.25 8.17
CA GLN A 238 -8.68 8.79 8.03
C GLN A 238 -8.59 10.13 7.32
N PHE A 239 -9.43 10.39 6.34
CA PHE A 239 -9.53 11.71 5.72
C PHE A 239 -10.97 12.09 5.40
N GLU A 240 -11.21 13.39 5.38
CA GLU A 240 -12.50 14.00 5.10
C GLU A 240 -12.55 14.59 3.69
N GLN A 241 -13.64 14.32 2.98
CA GLN A 241 -14.02 14.99 1.73
C GLN A 241 -14.89 16.21 2.07
N VAL A 242 -14.50 17.39 1.62
CA VAL A 242 -15.29 18.62 1.79
C VAL A 242 -16.35 18.70 0.70
N GLU A 243 -17.62 18.91 1.05
CA GLU A 243 -18.69 19.01 0.02
C GLU A 243 -18.40 20.06 -1.07
N VAL A 244 -18.00 19.60 -2.27
CA VAL A 244 -17.77 20.49 -3.42
C VAL A 244 -18.97 20.56 -4.37
N TYR A 245 -18.93 21.56 -5.24
CA TYR A 245 -19.98 21.83 -6.20
C TYR A 245 -19.44 21.97 -7.63
N GLY A 246 -20.19 21.42 -8.57
CA GLY A 246 -19.87 21.38 -9.99
C GLY A 246 -19.17 20.07 -10.40
N ALA A 247 -19.47 19.61 -11.61
CA ALA A 247 -18.96 18.34 -12.14
C ALA A 247 -17.43 18.24 -12.08
N ASN A 248 -16.73 19.31 -12.46
CA ASN A 248 -15.26 19.33 -12.47
C ASN A 248 -14.66 19.26 -11.06
N ASN A 249 -15.20 20.01 -10.10
CA ASN A 249 -14.68 20.01 -8.73
C ASN A 249 -14.91 18.66 -8.06
N PHE A 250 -16.09 18.05 -8.25
CA PHE A 250 -16.37 16.72 -7.72
C PHE A 250 -15.46 15.66 -8.33
N ALA A 251 -15.22 15.70 -9.65
CA ALA A 251 -14.27 14.79 -10.29
C ALA A 251 -12.84 14.96 -9.77
N ARG A 252 -12.39 16.20 -9.53
CA ARG A 252 -11.06 16.47 -8.97
C ARG A 252 -10.92 16.06 -7.52
N GLU A 253 -11.96 16.27 -6.71
CA GLU A 253 -11.99 15.79 -5.33
C GLU A 253 -11.87 14.27 -5.27
N LEU A 254 -12.62 13.54 -6.11
CA LEU A 254 -12.52 12.08 -6.18
C LEU A 254 -11.10 11.61 -6.55
N VAL A 255 -10.42 12.31 -7.48
CA VAL A 255 -9.02 12.02 -7.83
C VAL A 255 -8.08 12.33 -6.66
N ASN A 256 -8.26 13.45 -5.98
CA ASN A 256 -7.48 13.82 -4.80
C ASN A 256 -7.64 12.81 -3.66
N ALA A 257 -8.88 12.41 -3.37
CA ALA A 257 -9.21 11.37 -2.40
C ALA A 257 -8.57 10.02 -2.77
N ALA A 258 -8.68 9.61 -4.04
CA ALA A 258 -8.13 8.34 -4.51
C ALA A 258 -6.61 8.32 -4.45
N TYR A 259 -5.96 9.41 -4.86
CA TYR A 259 -4.51 9.56 -4.79
C TYR A 259 -4.00 9.54 -3.36
N TYR A 260 -4.60 10.32 -2.45
CA TYR A 260 -4.21 10.29 -1.03
C TYR A 260 -4.35 8.88 -0.44
N THR A 261 -5.45 8.20 -0.76
CA THR A 261 -5.68 6.82 -0.33
C THR A 261 -4.59 5.87 -0.87
N ALA A 262 -4.30 5.92 -2.17
CA ALA A 262 -3.28 5.11 -2.81
C ALA A 262 -1.87 5.40 -2.24
N TYR A 263 -1.55 6.68 -2.04
CA TYR A 263 -0.28 7.12 -1.46
C TYR A 263 -0.08 6.54 -0.07
N LYS A 264 -1.09 6.64 0.80
CA LYS A 264 -1.03 6.08 2.16
C LYS A 264 -0.99 4.56 2.16
N MET A 265 -1.70 3.92 1.23
CA MET A 265 -1.58 2.47 1.04
C MET A 265 -0.15 2.07 0.70
N ASN A 266 0.50 2.76 -0.25
CA ASN A 266 1.88 2.48 -0.62
C ASN A 266 2.87 2.78 0.52
N GLU A 267 2.69 3.91 1.22
CA GLU A 267 3.53 4.31 2.36
C GLU A 267 3.56 3.26 3.48
N TYR A 268 2.42 2.64 3.78
CA TYR A 268 2.29 1.63 4.83
C TYR A 268 2.28 0.18 4.33
N GLY A 269 2.57 -0.05 3.04
CA GLY A 269 2.64 -1.40 2.46
C GLY A 269 1.29 -2.13 2.39
N MET A 270 0.19 -1.39 2.35
CA MET A 270 -1.15 -1.90 2.13
C MET A 270 -1.43 -2.09 0.64
N VAL A 271 -2.09 -3.18 0.26
CA VAL A 271 -2.59 -3.38 -1.10
C VAL A 271 -4.05 -2.97 -1.18
N PRO A 272 -4.49 -2.22 -2.21
CA PRO A 272 -5.90 -1.86 -2.35
C PRO A 272 -6.83 -3.07 -2.34
N SER A 273 -7.77 -3.08 -1.41
CA SER A 273 -8.84 -4.09 -1.31
C SER A 273 -10.06 -3.51 -0.60
N LEU A 274 -11.25 -3.83 -1.09
CA LEU A 274 -12.50 -3.39 -0.45
C LEU A 274 -12.68 -4.03 0.93
N ALA A 275 -13.22 -3.25 1.86
CA ALA A 275 -13.73 -3.71 3.14
C ALA A 275 -14.59 -4.99 3.03
N GLN A 276 -14.38 -5.91 3.95
CA GLN A 276 -15.09 -7.17 4.06
C GLN A 276 -15.76 -7.31 5.43
N VAL A 277 -16.85 -8.09 5.48
CA VAL A 277 -17.66 -8.31 6.69
C VAL A 277 -16.86 -8.98 7.82
N ASN A 278 -15.80 -9.72 7.50
CA ASN A 278 -14.90 -10.33 8.48
C ASN A 278 -13.83 -9.36 9.04
N GLY A 279 -13.91 -8.06 8.73
CA GLY A 279 -12.98 -7.04 9.21
C GLY A 279 -11.69 -6.89 8.41
N THR A 280 -11.53 -7.64 7.31
CA THR A 280 -10.38 -7.50 6.39
C THR A 280 -10.67 -6.49 5.27
N GLY A 281 -9.62 -6.09 4.55
CA GLY A 281 -9.70 -5.05 3.52
C GLY A 281 -8.96 -3.79 3.96
N THR A 282 -8.54 -2.98 3.00
CA THR A 282 -7.70 -1.78 3.23
C THR A 282 -8.40 -0.49 2.85
N LEU A 283 -9.45 -0.54 2.03
CA LEU A 283 -10.28 0.60 1.63
C LEU A 283 -11.67 0.52 2.27
N TRP A 284 -12.01 1.51 3.09
CA TRP A 284 -13.23 1.54 3.86
C TRP A 284 -13.94 2.90 3.72
N SER A 285 -15.27 2.90 3.71
CA SER A 285 -16.05 4.08 4.11
C SER A 285 -16.37 4.04 5.59
N HIS A 286 -16.75 5.18 6.18
CA HIS A 286 -17.32 5.18 7.54
C HIS A 286 -18.57 4.29 7.61
N HIS A 287 -19.38 4.24 6.55
CA HIS A 287 -20.50 3.29 6.47
C HIS A 287 -20.05 1.82 6.56
N ASN A 288 -18.94 1.42 5.92
CA ASN A 288 -18.41 0.07 6.08
C ASN A 288 -17.96 -0.19 7.52
N VAL A 289 -17.35 0.81 8.17
CA VAL A 289 -16.97 0.72 9.59
C VAL A 289 -18.21 0.46 10.46
N THR A 290 -19.26 1.26 10.30
CA THR A 290 -20.56 1.10 10.97
C THR A 290 -21.12 -0.32 10.79
N GLN A 291 -21.14 -0.82 9.55
CA GLN A 291 -21.76 -2.10 9.24
C GLN A 291 -20.96 -3.33 9.69
N TYR A 292 -19.63 -3.28 9.62
CA TYR A 292 -18.82 -4.51 9.72
C TYR A 292 -18.04 -4.62 11.02
N ILE A 293 -17.54 -3.52 11.59
CA ILE A 293 -16.55 -3.61 12.69
C ILE A 293 -16.87 -2.73 13.90
N ALA A 294 -17.67 -1.67 13.76
CA ALA A 294 -17.93 -0.70 14.84
C ALA A 294 -18.75 -1.28 16.00
N ASN A 295 -19.50 -2.37 15.77
CA ASN A 295 -20.37 -3.00 16.79
C ASN A 295 -21.28 -1.98 17.51
N GLY A 296 -21.88 -1.05 16.76
CA GLY A 296 -22.83 -0.05 17.27
C GLY A 296 -22.22 1.18 17.93
N LYS A 297 -20.90 1.40 17.83
CA LYS A 297 -20.22 2.60 18.38
C LYS A 297 -20.30 3.85 17.49
N THR A 298 -20.70 3.68 16.22
CA THR A 298 -21.02 4.75 15.27
C THR A 298 -22.20 4.28 14.43
N ASP A 299 -22.99 5.22 13.93
CA ASP A 299 -24.13 5.02 13.03
C ASP A 299 -23.98 5.80 11.71
N HIS A 300 -22.79 6.35 11.48
CA HIS A 300 -22.46 7.15 10.31
C HIS A 300 -22.54 6.33 9.00
N THR A 301 -22.88 7.02 7.91
CA THR A 301 -23.14 6.43 6.59
C THR A 301 -22.38 7.11 5.44
N ASP A 302 -21.50 8.05 5.76
CA ASP A 302 -20.63 8.72 4.79
C ASP A 302 -19.66 7.72 4.10
N PRO A 303 -19.29 7.99 2.83
CA PRO A 303 -19.68 9.13 1.99
C PRO A 303 -20.90 8.85 1.08
N ASP A 304 -21.68 7.80 1.35
CA ASP A 304 -22.68 7.26 0.41
C ASP A 304 -23.70 8.30 -0.08
N GLY A 305 -24.25 9.08 0.85
CA GLY A 305 -25.27 10.09 0.53
C GLY A 305 -24.71 11.24 -0.32
N TYR A 306 -23.53 11.73 0.04
CA TYR A 306 -22.83 12.78 -0.69
C TYR A 306 -22.51 12.34 -2.12
N TRP A 307 -21.89 11.18 -2.29
CA TRP A 307 -21.55 10.64 -3.60
C TRP A 307 -22.79 10.36 -4.45
N ALA A 308 -23.83 9.76 -3.88
CA ALA A 308 -25.09 9.54 -4.59
C ALA A 308 -25.71 10.87 -5.09
N ASN A 309 -25.69 11.91 -4.26
CA ASN A 309 -26.19 13.23 -4.61
C ASN A 309 -25.37 13.87 -5.74
N ARG A 310 -24.05 13.97 -5.59
CA ARG A 310 -23.18 14.64 -6.57
C ARG A 310 -23.10 13.89 -7.89
N ALA A 311 -22.99 12.56 -7.85
CA ALA A 311 -22.97 11.73 -9.04
C ALA A 311 -24.26 11.84 -9.86
N SER A 312 -25.42 11.79 -9.19
CA SER A 312 -26.71 11.92 -9.85
C SER A 312 -26.88 13.32 -10.45
N ARG A 313 -26.57 14.36 -9.66
CA ARG A 313 -26.78 15.75 -10.06
C ARG A 313 -25.89 16.20 -11.21
N TYR A 314 -24.63 15.76 -11.26
CA TYR A 314 -23.64 16.26 -12.22
C TYR A 314 -23.35 15.33 -13.38
N PHE A 315 -23.60 14.03 -13.21
CA PHE A 315 -23.24 13.02 -14.20
C PHE A 315 -24.39 12.08 -14.56
N GLY A 316 -25.56 12.22 -13.92
CA GLY A 316 -26.72 11.36 -14.18
C GLY A 316 -26.44 9.88 -13.87
N THR A 317 -25.55 9.60 -12.91
CA THR A 317 -25.10 8.25 -12.57
C THR A 317 -25.01 8.05 -11.05
N SER A 318 -24.58 6.87 -10.60
CA SER A 318 -24.22 6.59 -9.21
C SER A 318 -22.70 6.56 -9.04
N TYR A 319 -22.24 6.80 -7.82
CA TYR A 319 -20.85 6.57 -7.44
C TYR A 319 -20.81 5.90 -6.08
N THR A 320 -20.00 4.84 -5.96
CA THR A 320 -19.94 3.95 -4.81
C THR A 320 -18.50 3.67 -4.44
N MET A 321 -18.28 3.02 -3.28
CA MET A 321 -16.94 2.53 -2.90
C MET A 321 -16.32 1.61 -3.96
N LYS A 322 -17.11 0.89 -4.77
CA LYS A 322 -16.58 0.08 -5.87
C LYS A 322 -16.05 0.94 -7.02
N ASP A 323 -16.75 2.01 -7.37
CA ASP A 323 -16.29 2.93 -8.40
C ASP A 323 -15.05 3.69 -7.93
N PHE A 324 -15.04 4.13 -6.67
CA PHE A 324 -13.88 4.76 -6.04
C PHE A 324 -12.69 3.81 -5.96
N PHE A 325 -12.92 2.54 -5.63
CA PHE A 325 -11.87 1.52 -5.61
C PHE A 325 -11.16 1.36 -6.95
N GLU A 326 -11.89 1.41 -8.08
CA GLU A 326 -11.25 1.39 -9.40
C GLU A 326 -10.32 2.59 -9.62
N LEU A 327 -10.68 3.76 -9.07
CA LEU A 327 -9.83 4.95 -9.12
C LEU A 327 -8.63 4.85 -8.18
N VAL A 328 -8.80 4.33 -6.97
CA VAL A 328 -7.68 4.04 -6.04
C VAL A 328 -6.70 3.06 -6.66
N LYS A 329 -7.18 1.98 -7.30
CA LYS A 329 -6.31 1.04 -8.02
C LYS A 329 -5.54 1.73 -9.16
N TYR A 330 -6.20 2.61 -9.90
CA TYR A 330 -5.54 3.40 -10.95
C TYR A 330 -4.39 4.23 -10.36
N GLU A 331 -4.66 5.06 -9.36
CA GLU A 331 -3.64 5.90 -8.71
C GLU A 331 -2.51 5.05 -8.10
N TYR A 332 -2.85 3.96 -7.40
CA TYR A 332 -1.86 3.05 -6.80
C TYR A 332 -0.93 2.41 -7.82
N SER A 333 -1.42 2.11 -9.03
CA SER A 333 -0.61 1.55 -10.11
C SER A 333 0.34 2.55 -10.79
N HIS A 334 0.22 3.85 -10.46
CA HIS A 334 1.05 4.94 -11.00
C HIS A 334 2.00 5.55 -9.97
N LEU A 335 2.06 4.99 -8.75
CA LEU A 335 3.07 5.29 -7.73
C LEU A 335 4.36 4.49 -8.01
#